data_AF-A0A6B3GWF9-F1
#
_entry.id   AF-A0A6B3GWF9-F1
#
_cell.length_a   1.000
_cell.length_b   1.000
_cell.length_c   1.000
_cell.angle_alpha   90.00
_cell.angle_beta   90.00
_cell.angle_gamma   90.00
#
_symmetry.space_group_name_H-M   'P 1'
#
loop_
_entity.id
_entity.type
_entity.pdbx_description
1 polymer ?
#
loop_
_entity_poly.entity_id
_entity_poly.type
_entity_poly.pdbx_seq_one_letter_code
_entity_poly.pdbx_strand_id
1 'polypeptide(L)'
;DVLRDGVPVGDRVAIVGAGGIGFDVAEFLTDGGDAASLDADTFFRQWGVDTAYGDRGGLRAPERPKSPRTVHLVQRRTTKVGAGLGRTTGWIHRTELRHRGVEMI
;
A
#
# COMPACT_ATOMS: atom_id res chain seq x y z
N ASP A 1 -10.28 -18.27 4.81
CA ASP A 1 -8.95 -18.69 5.26
C ASP A 1 -8.11 -17.50 5.72
N VAL A 2 -7.34 -16.82 4.84
CA VAL A 2 -6.42 -15.75 5.30
C VAL A 2 -7.17 -14.54 5.90
N LEU A 3 -8.07 -13.91 5.13
CA LEU A 3 -8.77 -12.70 5.60
C LEU A 3 -9.84 -13.00 6.67
N ARG A 4 -10.57 -14.11 6.51
CA ARG A 4 -11.70 -14.47 7.39
C ARG A 4 -11.26 -15.19 8.67
N ASP A 5 -10.32 -16.12 8.53
CA ASP A 5 -9.96 -17.08 9.59
C ASP A 5 -8.52 -16.86 10.09
N GLY A 6 -7.83 -15.81 9.62
CA GLY A 6 -6.52 -15.40 10.12
C GLY A 6 -5.42 -16.43 9.90
N VAL A 7 -5.54 -17.26 8.86
CA VAL A 7 -4.54 -18.31 8.59
C VAL A 7 -3.14 -17.69 8.42
N PRO A 8 -2.08 -18.25 9.03
CA PRO A 8 -0.73 -17.70 8.94
C PRO A 8 -0.23 -17.54 7.50
N VAL A 9 0.42 -16.40 7.22
CA VAL A 9 1.05 -16.09 5.93
C VAL A 9 2.53 -15.81 6.15
N GLY A 10 3.38 -16.54 5.42
CA GLY A 10 4.84 -16.43 5.51
C GLY A 10 5.41 -15.12 4.96
N ASP A 11 6.73 -14.99 5.05
CA ASP A 11 7.44 -13.73 4.77
C ASP A 11 7.49 -13.33 3.28
N ARG A 12 7.29 -14.30 2.38
CA ARG A 12 7.33 -14.10 0.92
C ARG A 12 6.02 -14.56 0.30
N VAL A 13 5.32 -13.65 -0.36
CA VAL A 13 3.98 -13.88 -0.91
C VAL A 13 3.94 -13.51 -2.38
N ALA A 14 3.31 -14.35 -3.19
CA ALA A 14 2.90 -14.03 -4.55
C ALA A 14 1.36 -14.00 -4.61
N ILE A 15 0.80 -12.85 -4.97
CA ILE A 15 -0.63 -12.67 -5.17
C ILE A 15 -0.90 -12.74 -6.67
N VAL A 16 -1.67 -13.75 -7.08
CA VAL A 16 -2.05 -13.95 -8.48
C VAL A 16 -3.39 -13.29 -8.74
N GLY A 17 -3.37 -12.22 -9.53
CA GLY A 17 -4.55 -11.42 -9.89
C GLY A 17 -4.50 -10.03 -9.29
N ALA A 18 -4.22 -9.03 -10.12
CA ALA A 18 -4.03 -7.63 -9.70
C ALA A 18 -5.24 -6.71 -9.96
N GLY A 19 -6.44 -7.23 -9.72
CA GLY A 19 -7.68 -6.43 -9.64
C GLY A 19 -7.88 -5.83 -8.24
N GLY A 20 -9.06 -5.25 -7.97
CA GLY A 20 -9.36 -4.62 -6.67
C GLY A 20 -9.03 -5.50 -5.46
N ILE A 21 -9.55 -6.73 -5.44
CA ILE A 21 -9.29 -7.70 -4.36
C ILE A 21 -7.80 -7.99 -4.18
N GLY A 22 -7.03 -8.09 -5.27
CA GLY A 22 -5.58 -8.34 -5.18
C GLY A 22 -4.82 -7.19 -4.53
N PHE A 23 -5.26 -5.95 -4.80
CA PHE A 23 -4.75 -4.76 -4.13
C PHE A 23 -5.13 -4.75 -2.65
N ASP A 24 -6.38 -5.05 -2.31
CA ASP A 24 -6.83 -5.06 -0.91
C ASP A 24 -6.09 -6.13 -0.08
N VAL A 25 -5.86 -7.31 -0.66
CA VAL A 25 -5.06 -8.37 -0.02
C VAL A 25 -3.60 -7.94 0.14
N ALA A 26 -3.02 -7.29 -0.86
CA ALA A 26 -1.66 -6.77 -0.75
C ALA A 26 -1.55 -5.70 0.34
N GLU A 27 -2.55 -4.81 0.44
CA GLU A 27 -2.61 -3.77 1.46
C GLU A 27 -2.70 -4.40 2.86
N PHE A 28 -3.59 -5.37 3.04
CA PHE A 28 -3.73 -6.13 4.29
C PHE A 28 -2.43 -6.85 4.70
N LEU A 29 -1.76 -7.53 3.75
CA LEU A 29 -0.55 -8.31 4.06
C LEU A 29 0.70 -7.46 4.30
N THR A 30 0.70 -6.21 3.85
CA THR A 30 1.83 -5.28 3.99
C THR A 30 1.59 -4.20 5.02
N ASP A 31 0.42 -4.17 5.66
CA ASP A 31 0.12 -3.26 6.75
C ASP A 31 1.04 -3.54 7.95
N GLY A 32 1.71 -2.49 8.42
CA GLY A 32 2.60 -2.53 9.59
C GLY A 32 1.84 -2.40 10.92
N GLY A 33 0.53 -2.14 10.88
CA GLY A 33 -0.31 -1.99 12.07
C GLY A 33 -0.18 -0.63 12.76
N ASP A 34 0.29 0.39 12.04
CA ASP A 34 0.46 1.75 12.57
C ASP A 34 -0.81 2.61 12.50
N ALA A 35 -1.93 2.03 12.06
CA ALA A 35 -3.26 2.63 12.07
C ALA A 35 -3.33 4.00 11.35
N ALA A 36 -2.54 4.18 10.28
CA ALA A 36 -2.47 5.43 9.52
C ALA A 36 -3.82 5.94 9.00
N SER A 37 -4.80 5.07 8.77
CA SER A 37 -6.15 5.46 8.37
C SER A 37 -7.01 6.03 9.50
N LEU A 38 -6.60 5.82 10.76
CA LEU A 38 -7.31 6.22 11.97
C LEU A 38 -6.58 7.32 12.75
N ASP A 39 -5.29 7.53 12.49
CA ASP A 39 -4.45 8.54 13.12
C ASP A 39 -3.91 9.55 12.10
N ALA A 40 -4.33 10.80 12.24
CA ALA A 40 -3.95 11.88 11.32
C ALA A 40 -2.45 12.16 11.35
N ASP A 41 -1.81 12.10 12.52
CA ASP A 41 -0.38 12.40 12.65
C ASP A 41 0.46 11.34 11.94
N THR A 42 0.09 10.06 12.08
CA THR A 42 0.71 8.97 11.32
C THR A 42 0.47 9.12 9.82
N PHE A 43 -0.74 9.45 9.39
CA PHE A 43 -1.03 9.72 7.98
C PHE A 43 -0.11 10.82 7.42
N PHE A 44 -0.06 11.98 8.07
CA PHE A 44 0.74 13.12 7.61
C PHE A 44 2.23 12.80 7.57
N ARG A 45 2.74 12.06 8.56
CA ARG A 45 4.13 11.62 8.59
C ARG A 45 4.48 10.68 7.44
N GLN A 46 3.61 9.69 7.15
CA GLN A 46 3.82 8.76 6.05
C GLN A 46 3.73 9.40 4.66
N TRP A 47 2.82 10.36 4.50
CA TRP A 47 2.60 11.07 3.24
C TRP A 47 3.48 12.31 3.06
N GLY A 48 4.28 12.66 4.07
CA GLY A 48 5.20 13.80 3.99
C GLY A 48 4.47 15.15 4.01
N VAL A 49 3.35 15.24 4.72
CA VAL A 49 2.65 16.50 4.96
C VAL A 49 3.30 17.20 6.15
N ASP A 50 3.67 18.46 5.93
CA ASP A 50 4.13 19.38 6.97
C ASP A 50 2.95 20.24 7.44
N THR A 51 2.44 19.92 8.62
CA THR A 51 1.30 20.61 9.25
C THR A 51 1.69 21.94 9.89
N ALA A 52 2.98 22.23 10.04
CA ALA A 52 3.49 23.52 10.51
C ALA A 52 3.66 24.54 9.36
N TYR A 53 3.54 24.09 8.10
CA TYR A 53 3.71 24.90 6.90
C TYR A 53 5.06 25.66 6.86
N GLY A 54 6.12 25.05 7.38
CA GLY A 54 7.47 25.60 7.34
C GLY A 54 8.12 25.46 5.96
N ASP A 55 7.76 24.43 5.21
CA ASP A 55 8.27 24.16 3.86
C ASP A 55 7.29 24.53 2.74
N ARG A 56 7.84 24.76 1.54
CA ARG A 56 7.05 25.14 0.35
C ARG A 56 5.99 24.09 0.05
N GLY A 57 4.74 24.52 0.01
CA GLY A 57 3.60 23.65 -0.28
C GLY A 57 3.19 22.74 0.87
N GLY A 58 3.73 22.94 2.09
CA GLY A 58 3.39 22.11 3.25
C GLY A 58 3.87 20.67 3.09
N LEU A 59 5.05 20.47 2.50
CA LEU A 59 5.63 19.16 2.22
C LEU A 59 6.96 18.98 2.94
N ARG A 60 7.15 17.82 3.53
CA ARG A 60 8.40 17.34 4.15
C ARG A 60 8.76 15.95 3.62
N ALA A 61 9.93 15.44 4.00
CA ALA A 61 10.31 14.07 3.67
C ALA A 61 9.34 13.06 4.33
N PRO A 62 8.76 12.12 3.56
CA PRO A 62 7.85 11.11 4.11
C PRO A 62 8.61 10.04 4.91
N GLU A 63 8.04 9.60 6.03
CA GLU A 63 8.58 8.47 6.81
C GLU A 63 7.71 7.23 6.57
N ARG A 64 8.23 6.30 5.77
CA ARG A 64 7.45 5.14 5.31
C ARG A 64 7.70 3.93 6.20
N PRO A 65 6.64 3.23 6.65
CA PRO A 65 6.82 1.99 7.40
C PRO A 65 7.42 0.91 6.50
N LYS A 66 8.26 0.08 7.09
CA LYS A 66 8.77 -1.11 6.41
C LYS A 66 7.69 -2.17 6.39
N SER A 67 7.38 -2.73 5.23
CA SER A 67 6.46 -3.87 5.12
C SER A 67 6.99 -5.07 5.92
N PRO A 68 6.13 -5.80 6.66
CA PRO A 68 6.52 -7.02 7.37
C PRO A 68 6.86 -8.18 6.43
N ARG A 69 6.50 -8.08 5.14
CA ARG A 69 6.62 -9.15 4.15
C ARG A 69 7.11 -8.63 2.80
N THR A 70 7.72 -9.50 2.02
CA THR A 70 7.98 -9.28 0.59
C THR A 70 6.80 -9.80 -0.22
N VAL A 71 6.11 -8.90 -0.94
CA VAL A 71 4.90 -9.24 -1.70
C VAL A 71 5.12 -8.92 -3.18
N HIS A 72 4.75 -9.87 -4.04
CA HIS A 72 4.67 -9.70 -5.48
C HIS A 72 3.21 -9.77 -5.91
N LEU A 73 2.73 -8.75 -6.62
CA LEU A 73 1.38 -8.68 -7.16
C LEU A 73 1.44 -8.88 -8.68
N VAL A 74 0.94 -10.02 -9.14
CA VAL A 74 1.19 -10.51 -10.50
C VAL A 74 -0.11 -10.58 -11.31
N GLN A 75 -0.06 -10.20 -12.59
CA GLN A 75 -1.15 -10.41 -13.54
C GLN A 75 -0.66 -10.92 -14.91
N ARG A 76 -1.56 -11.60 -15.65
CA ARG A 76 -1.25 -12.07 -17.01
C ARG A 76 -1.40 -10.99 -18.08
N ARG A 77 -2.21 -9.96 -17.82
CA ARG A 77 -2.49 -8.91 -18.81
C ARG A 77 -1.26 -8.00 -18.93
N THR A 78 -0.98 -7.56 -20.14
CA THR A 78 0.15 -6.65 -20.44
C THR A 78 -0.14 -5.19 -20.09
N THR A 79 -1.38 -4.87 -19.70
CA THR A 79 -1.75 -3.52 -19.23
C THR A 79 -1.09 -3.23 -17.88
N LYS A 80 -0.90 -1.96 -17.54
CA LYS A 80 -0.38 -1.58 -16.22
C LYS A 80 -1.17 -2.22 -15.07
N VAL A 81 -0.45 -2.73 -14.07
CA VAL A 81 -1.05 -3.26 -12.83
C VAL A 81 -1.92 -2.18 -12.16
N GLY A 82 -3.17 -2.55 -11.86
CA GLY A 82 -4.17 -1.63 -11.30
C GLY A 82 -4.71 -0.59 -12.29
N ALA A 83 -4.57 -0.77 -13.62
CA ALA A 83 -5.16 0.13 -14.62
C ALA A 83 -6.70 0.24 -14.53
N GLY A 84 -7.36 -0.81 -14.08
CA GLY A 84 -8.82 -0.87 -13.90
C GLY A 84 -9.32 -0.44 -12.51
N LEU A 85 -8.46 0.08 -11.64
CA LEU A 85 -8.88 0.59 -10.33
C LEU A 85 -9.66 1.91 -10.48
N GLY A 86 -10.35 2.31 -9.42
CA GLY A 86 -11.13 3.56 -9.38
C GLY A 86 -10.32 4.77 -9.85
N ARG A 87 -10.94 5.64 -10.65
CA ARG A 87 -10.26 6.75 -11.33
C ARG A 87 -9.56 7.72 -10.36
N THR A 88 -10.19 7.99 -9.21
CA THR A 88 -9.72 8.96 -8.21
C THR A 88 -8.99 8.33 -7.03
N THR A 89 -9.14 7.01 -6.82
CA THR A 89 -8.59 6.29 -5.66
C THR A 89 -7.50 5.29 -6.02
N GLY A 90 -7.54 4.73 -7.24
CA GLY A 90 -6.62 3.67 -7.66
C GLY A 90 -5.15 4.10 -7.71
N TRP A 91 -4.87 5.40 -7.82
CA TRP A 91 -3.50 5.90 -7.72
C TRP A 91 -2.97 5.85 -6.29
N ILE A 92 -3.83 6.02 -5.28
CA ILE A 92 -3.46 5.99 -3.85
C ILE A 92 -2.96 4.59 -3.52
N HIS A 93 -3.79 3.55 -3.76
CA HIS A 93 -3.39 2.17 -3.47
C HIS A 93 -2.12 1.74 -4.22
N ARG A 94 -1.94 2.17 -5.47
CA ARG A 94 -0.70 1.89 -6.21
C ARG A 94 0.51 2.53 -5.57
N THR A 95 0.40 3.78 -5.14
CA THR A 95 1.48 4.52 -4.49
C THR A 95 1.79 3.91 -3.12
N GLU A 96 0.77 3.59 -2.33
CA GLU A 96 0.87 2.97 -1.01
C GLU A 96 1.62 1.63 -1.09
N LEU A 97 1.20 0.72 -1.97
CA LEU A 97 1.87 -0.58 -2.13
C LEU A 97 3.32 -0.42 -2.61
N ARG A 98 3.61 0.56 -3.47
CA ARG A 98 4.99 0.88 -3.87
C ARG A 98 5.82 1.41 -2.70
N HIS A 99 5.24 2.25 -1.85
CA HIS A 99 5.91 2.74 -0.64
C HIS A 99 6.26 1.59 0.31
N ARG A 100 5.40 0.58 0.38
CA ARG A 100 5.61 -0.65 1.15
C ARG A 100 6.52 -1.67 0.46
N GLY A 101 7.04 -1.36 -0.73
CA GLY A 101 7.98 -2.21 -1.45
C GLY A 101 7.34 -3.42 -2.15
N VAL A 102 6.03 -3.38 -2.43
CA VAL A 102 5.37 -4.41 -3.22
C VAL A 102 5.84 -4.32 -4.67
N GLU A 103 6.30 -5.44 -5.20
CA GLU A 103 6.67 -5.56 -6.61
C GLU A 103 5.42 -5.90 -7.45
N MET A 104 5.18 -5.13 -8.52
CA MET A 104 4.01 -5.30 -9.38
C MET A 104 4.47 -5.78 -10.76
N ILE A 105 4.04 -6.98 -11.15
CA ILE A 105 4.51 -7.70 -12.36
C ILE A 105 3.35 -7.95 -13.33
#